data_AF-A0A819VZS7-F1
#
_entry.id   AF-A0A819VZS7-F1
#
_cell.length_a   1.000
_cell.length_b   1.000
_cell.length_c   1.000
_cell.angle_alpha   90.00
_cell.angle_beta   90.00
_cell.angle_gamma   90.00
#
_symmetry.space_group_name_H-M   'P 1'
#
loop_
_entity.id
_entity.type
_entity.pdbx_description
1 polymer ?
#
loop_
_entity_poly.entity_id
_entity_poly.type
_entity_poly.pdbx_seq_one_letter_code
_entity_poly.pdbx_strand_id
1 'polypeptide(L)'
;MIFVVFDNSYHIGAFCTPFGQSFNCTDQLLAWPNVSLAMKNSQFEGITYNSISDTYFVAQETIETEMKDVFRANVFEIRIILTDSTPIRVLESCIINWNFSTDNKGIEGLEFVTHQSSGRSYLLALCEVNECDPKSTSNNNGRILVLEKKEATKTSLCSWEPVGTLVIPSAVHFNDYSSLSMYHRKENELPTHVAVTSQVMSQVWVGMIEEINQAPFFSLSPLNNNTIYALPRTHIATSECGIRYCNIEGVAWQGRNELIFVSDQAKTDQGTQCIEKEQSMHYFFLP
;
A
#
# COMPACT_ATOMS: atom_id res chain seq x y z
N MET A 1 -6.44 -1.57 16.08
CA MET A 1 -5.19 -0.80 15.97
C MET A 1 -4.85 -0.72 14.50
N ILE A 2 -4.30 0.40 14.04
CA ILE A 2 -3.78 0.54 12.67
C ILE A 2 -2.27 0.41 12.74
N PHE A 3 -1.71 -0.32 11.77
CA PHE A 3 -0.28 -0.42 11.60
C PHE A 3 0.16 0.42 10.40
N VAL A 4 1.23 1.17 10.59
CA VAL A 4 1.83 2.06 9.58
C VAL A 4 3.29 1.67 9.45
N VAL A 5 3.79 1.59 8.23
CA VAL A 5 5.21 1.39 7.94
C VAL A 5 5.85 2.73 7.58
N PHE A 6 7.16 2.79 7.71
CA PHE A 6 7.95 3.97 7.36
C PHE A 6 9.01 3.53 6.37
N ASP A 7 9.28 4.34 5.35
CA ASP A 7 10.32 4.15 4.33
C ASP A 7 11.73 4.44 4.88
N ASN A 8 11.82 5.38 5.82
CA ASN A 8 13.07 5.91 6.36
C ASN A 8 13.55 5.20 7.62
N SER A 9 12.80 4.22 8.15
CA SER A 9 13.20 3.52 9.35
C SER A 9 12.61 2.11 9.47
N TYR A 10 13.38 1.22 10.07
CA TYR A 10 12.96 -0.14 10.42
C TYR A 10 12.06 -0.15 11.67
N HIS A 11 10.90 0.48 11.56
CA HIS A 11 9.85 0.47 12.59
C HIS A 11 8.48 0.24 11.97
N ILE A 12 7.53 -0.17 12.81
CA ILE A 12 6.10 -0.17 12.51
C ILE A 12 5.41 0.68 13.58
N GLY A 13 4.67 1.69 13.14
CA GLY A 13 3.80 2.49 14.01
C GLY A 13 2.53 1.70 14.30
N ALA A 14 2.16 1.61 15.56
CA ALA A 14 1.00 0.87 16.04
C ALA A 14 0.06 1.88 16.72
N PHE A 15 -0.94 2.36 15.99
CA PHE A 15 -1.78 3.48 16.39
C PHE A 15 -3.17 3.05 16.83
N CYS A 16 -3.59 3.57 17.97
CA CYS A 16 -4.95 3.50 18.45
C CYS A 16 -5.87 4.30 17.54
N THR A 17 -6.93 3.66 17.04
CA THR A 17 -7.95 4.39 16.28
C THR A 17 -9.00 4.94 17.24
N PRO A 18 -9.39 6.22 17.10
CA PRO A 18 -10.29 6.89 18.03
C PRO A 18 -11.72 6.31 18.08
N PHE A 19 -12.05 5.31 17.25
CA PHE A 19 -13.40 4.76 17.11
C PHE A 19 -13.54 3.27 17.50
N GLY A 20 -12.47 2.64 18.02
CA GLY A 20 -12.57 1.35 18.73
C GLY A 20 -12.74 1.59 20.22
N GLN A 21 -13.81 1.08 20.84
CA GLN A 21 -14.28 1.33 22.21
C GLN A 21 -13.32 0.96 23.37
N SER A 22 -12.03 0.75 23.10
CA SER A 22 -11.01 0.49 24.12
C SER A 22 -10.18 1.75 24.36
N PHE A 23 -10.47 2.43 25.47
CA PHE A 23 -9.60 3.47 26.06
C PHE A 23 -8.26 2.91 26.59
N ASN A 24 -8.00 1.61 26.40
CA ASN A 24 -6.87 0.89 26.99
C ASN A 24 -5.87 0.45 25.90
N CYS A 25 -5.53 1.35 24.99
CA CYS A 25 -4.42 1.15 24.08
C CYS A 25 -3.54 2.40 24.07
N THR A 26 -2.24 2.19 23.81
CA THR A 26 -1.25 3.24 23.73
C THR A 26 -0.56 3.11 22.38
N ASP A 27 -0.43 4.24 21.68
CA ASP A 27 0.36 4.31 20.46
C ASP A 27 1.80 3.87 20.73
N GLN A 28 2.33 3.02 19.87
CA GLN A 28 3.65 2.42 20.05
C GLN A 28 4.44 2.46 18.75
N LEU A 29 5.74 2.69 18.87
CA LEU A 29 6.68 2.47 17.79
C LEU A 29 7.36 1.12 18.01
N LEU A 30 7.11 0.18 17.11
CA LEU A 30 7.60 -1.18 17.20
C LEU A 30 8.91 -1.30 16.41
N ALA A 31 10.02 -1.54 17.10
CA ALA A 31 11.31 -1.74 16.45
C ALA A 31 11.37 -3.08 15.71
N TRP A 32 11.89 -3.06 14.49
CA TRP A 32 12.19 -4.27 13.74
C TRP A 32 13.23 -5.13 14.49
N PRO A 33 13.12 -6.48 14.48
CA PRO A 33 13.95 -7.33 15.33
C PRO A 33 15.45 -7.31 14.98
N ASN A 34 15.81 -6.94 13.74
CA ASN A 34 17.21 -6.86 13.33
C ASN A 34 17.80 -5.47 13.63
N VAL A 35 18.45 -5.34 14.79
CA VAL A 35 19.06 -4.08 15.27
C VAL A 35 20.15 -3.52 14.36
N SER A 36 20.79 -4.34 13.52
CA SER A 36 21.82 -3.86 12.58
C SER A 36 21.26 -2.95 11.48
N LEU A 37 19.93 -2.91 11.34
CA LEU A 37 19.21 -2.10 10.37
C LEU A 37 18.67 -0.78 10.97
N ALA A 38 18.83 -0.54 12.27
CA ALA A 38 18.16 0.55 12.99
C ALA A 38 18.48 1.97 12.46
N MET A 39 19.64 2.16 11.81
CA MET A 39 20.04 3.45 11.21
C MET A 39 19.92 3.46 9.67
N LYS A 40 19.25 2.47 9.08
CA LYS A 40 19.07 2.36 7.63
C LYS A 40 17.63 2.70 7.25
N ASN A 41 17.46 3.18 6.02
CA ASN A 41 16.16 3.26 5.38
C ASN A 41 15.67 1.84 5.12
N SER A 42 14.43 1.58 5.49
CA SER A 42 13.73 0.31 5.30
C SER A 42 13.19 0.18 3.89
N GLN A 43 12.82 1.30 3.26
CA GLN A 43 12.08 1.36 2.00
C GLN A 43 10.76 0.58 2.10
N PHE A 44 10.11 0.61 3.28
CA PHE A 44 8.80 -0.02 3.45
C PHE A 44 7.69 0.90 2.96
N GLU A 45 6.89 0.44 2.01
CA GLU A 45 5.81 1.23 1.40
C GLU A 45 4.41 0.66 1.67
N GLY A 46 4.33 -0.67 1.83
CA GLY A 46 3.05 -1.36 1.95
C GLY A 46 2.99 -2.26 3.18
N ILE A 47 1.83 -2.30 3.85
CA ILE A 47 1.50 -3.30 4.86
C ILE A 47 0.06 -3.78 4.69
N THR A 48 -0.17 -5.09 4.74
CA THR A 48 -1.53 -5.67 4.72
C THR A 48 -1.64 -6.85 5.68
N TYR A 49 -2.87 -7.19 6.07
CA TYR A 49 -3.17 -8.24 7.02
C TYR A 49 -3.63 -9.52 6.33
N ASN A 50 -2.98 -10.64 6.68
CA ASN A 50 -3.39 -11.97 6.30
C ASN A 50 -4.23 -12.60 7.44
N SER A 51 -5.54 -12.53 7.26
CA SER A 51 -6.52 -13.07 8.22
C SER A 51 -6.55 -14.60 8.32
N ILE A 52 -5.90 -15.34 7.41
CA ILE A 52 -5.85 -16.81 7.46
C ILE A 52 -4.84 -17.30 8.49
N SER A 53 -3.65 -16.69 8.53
CA SER A 53 -2.53 -17.11 9.39
C SER A 53 -2.29 -16.18 10.59
N ASP A 54 -3.08 -15.11 10.70
CA ASP A 54 -2.90 -14.04 11.67
C ASP A 54 -1.47 -13.48 11.60
N THR A 55 -1.11 -13.05 10.39
CA THR A 55 0.19 -12.47 10.04
C THR A 55 -0.01 -11.20 9.20
N TYR A 56 1.05 -10.43 9.05
CA TYR A 56 1.08 -9.25 8.18
C TYR A 56 2.11 -9.45 7.08
N PHE A 57 1.84 -8.89 5.91
CA PHE A 57 2.83 -8.74 4.86
C PHE A 57 3.31 -7.29 4.83
N VAL A 58 4.63 -7.09 4.79
CA VAL A 58 5.26 -5.78 4.63
C VAL A 58 6.08 -5.78 3.35
N ALA A 59 5.76 -4.87 2.42
CA ALA A 59 6.54 -4.66 1.20
C ALA A 59 7.72 -3.76 1.50
N GLN A 60 8.87 -4.15 0.95
CA GLN A 60 10.00 -3.30 0.69
C GLN A 60 10.01 -2.95 -0.81
N GLU A 61 9.98 -1.65 -1.12
CA GLU A 61 9.73 -1.09 -2.45
C GLU A 61 10.59 -1.77 -3.52
N THR A 62 11.90 -1.69 -3.33
CA THR A 62 12.89 -2.34 -4.16
C THR A 62 14.09 -2.81 -3.34
N ILE A 63 14.76 -3.83 -3.86
CA ILE A 63 16.07 -4.33 -3.45
C ILE A 63 16.93 -4.53 -4.70
N GLU A 64 18.21 -4.21 -4.59
CA GLU A 64 19.18 -4.48 -5.63
C GLU A 64 19.38 -6.00 -5.78
N THR A 65 19.42 -6.48 -7.02
CA THR A 65 19.73 -7.89 -7.32
C THR A 65 21.21 -8.07 -7.67
N GLU A 66 21.67 -9.32 -7.82
CA GLU A 66 23.03 -9.59 -8.33
C GLU A 66 23.25 -9.05 -9.76
N MET A 67 22.18 -8.81 -10.51
CA MET A 67 22.24 -8.20 -11.83
C MET A 67 22.18 -6.68 -11.70
N LYS A 68 23.21 -6.03 -12.25
CA LYS A 68 23.29 -4.57 -12.30
C LYS A 68 22.04 -3.97 -12.96
N ASP A 69 21.53 -2.88 -12.38
CA ASP A 69 20.38 -2.12 -12.88
C ASP A 69 19.09 -2.95 -12.97
N VAL A 70 19.00 -4.02 -12.16
CA VAL A 70 17.78 -4.83 -12.00
C VAL A 70 17.42 -4.85 -10.52
N PHE A 71 16.23 -4.34 -10.23
CA PHE A 71 15.67 -4.26 -8.89
C PHE A 71 14.44 -5.15 -8.77
N ARG A 72 14.14 -5.60 -7.57
CA ARG A 72 12.93 -6.39 -7.25
C ARG A 72 12.36 -5.94 -5.93
N ALA A 73 11.06 -6.06 -5.75
CA ALA A 73 10.46 -5.85 -4.43
C ALA A 73 10.68 -7.09 -3.54
N ASN A 74 10.66 -6.89 -2.24
CA ASN A 74 10.70 -7.98 -1.26
C ASN A 74 9.50 -7.86 -0.30
N VAL A 75 8.94 -8.99 0.10
CA VAL A 75 7.79 -9.03 1.01
C VAL A 75 8.17 -9.85 2.23
N PHE A 76 8.11 -9.22 3.39
CA PHE A 76 8.27 -9.89 4.68
C PHE A 76 6.92 -10.38 5.18
N GLU A 77 6.85 -11.64 5.59
CA GLU A 77 5.75 -12.14 6.41
C GLU A 77 6.14 -11.98 7.88
N ILE A 78 5.32 -11.27 8.66
CA ILE A 78 5.60 -10.97 10.06
C ILE A 78 4.42 -11.32 10.96
N ARG A 79 4.71 -11.56 12.24
CA ARG A 79 3.70 -11.59 13.30
C ARG A 79 3.98 -10.46 14.29
N ILE A 80 2.92 -9.76 14.69
CA ILE A 80 2.98 -8.67 15.68
C ILE A 80 2.34 -9.15 16.99
N ILE A 81 3.09 -9.12 18.09
CA ILE A 81 2.66 -9.51 19.43
C ILE A 81 3.03 -8.37 20.39
N LEU A 82 2.09 -7.44 20.60
CA LEU A 82 2.36 -6.18 21.34
C LEU A 82 2.81 -6.38 22.79
N THR A 83 2.54 -7.55 23.38
CA THR A 83 2.92 -7.86 24.77
C THR A 83 4.34 -8.42 24.90
N ASP A 84 4.99 -8.78 23.78
CA ASP A 84 6.33 -9.36 23.79
C ASP A 84 7.42 -8.28 23.91
N SER A 85 8.56 -8.63 24.51
CA SER A 85 9.75 -7.76 24.53
C SER A 85 10.30 -7.47 23.14
N THR A 86 10.03 -8.35 22.18
CA THR A 86 10.34 -8.18 20.76
C THR A 86 9.03 -8.35 19.99
N PRO A 87 8.27 -7.26 19.79
CA PRO A 87 6.88 -7.34 19.34
C PRO A 87 6.74 -7.78 17.89
N ILE A 88 7.78 -7.66 17.06
CA ILE A 88 7.78 -8.10 15.67
C ILE A 88 8.61 -9.37 15.52
N ARG A 89 8.01 -10.41 14.94
CA ARG A 89 8.70 -11.63 14.52
C ARG A 89 8.63 -11.76 13.00
N VAL A 90 9.78 -11.74 12.34
CA VAL A 90 9.87 -12.02 10.90
C VAL A 90 9.82 -13.54 10.71
N LEU A 91 8.81 -14.00 9.99
CA LEU A 91 8.57 -15.42 9.71
C LEU A 91 9.25 -15.84 8.41
N GLU A 92 9.15 -14.99 7.40
CA GLU A 92 9.72 -15.26 6.07
C GLU A 92 10.00 -13.95 5.32
N SER A 93 10.84 -14.02 4.30
CA SER A 93 11.15 -12.93 3.36
C SER A 93 11.19 -13.51 1.95
N CYS A 94 10.26 -13.08 1.10
CA CYS A 94 10.11 -13.61 -0.26
C CYS A 94 10.18 -12.49 -1.28
N ILE A 95 11.01 -12.67 -2.31
CA ILE A 95 11.13 -11.71 -3.40
C ILE A 95 9.90 -11.75 -4.30
N ILE A 96 9.48 -10.61 -4.84
CA ILE A 96 8.55 -10.56 -5.96
C ILE A 96 9.35 -10.83 -7.24
N ASN A 97 8.94 -11.82 -8.03
CA ASN A 97 9.56 -12.14 -9.31
C ASN A 97 9.08 -11.20 -10.43
N TRP A 98 9.29 -9.91 -10.20
CA TRP A 98 9.05 -8.81 -11.14
C TRP A 98 10.24 -7.86 -11.10
N ASN A 99 10.76 -7.50 -12.27
CA ASN A 99 11.94 -6.64 -12.36
C ASN A 99 11.50 -5.19 -12.54
N PHE A 100 12.06 -4.30 -11.72
CA PHE A 100 12.01 -2.86 -11.88
C PHE A 100 13.34 -2.36 -12.46
N SER A 101 13.30 -1.28 -13.24
CA SER A 101 14.49 -0.71 -13.86
C SER A 101 15.09 0.47 -13.10
N THR A 102 14.55 0.80 -11.93
CA THR A 102 15.02 1.86 -11.03
C THR A 102 14.87 1.37 -9.58
N ASP A 103 15.63 1.98 -8.67
CA ASP A 103 15.68 1.68 -7.24
C ASP A 103 14.58 2.40 -6.44
N ASN A 104 13.94 3.39 -7.03
CA ASN A 104 12.96 4.26 -6.36
C ASN A 104 11.63 4.37 -7.12
N LYS A 105 11.32 3.34 -7.93
CA LYS A 105 10.01 3.15 -8.57
C LYS A 105 9.62 1.68 -8.56
N GLY A 106 8.96 1.24 -7.48
CA GLY A 106 8.65 -0.16 -7.24
C GLY A 106 7.19 -0.44 -6.85
N ILE A 107 7.04 -1.20 -5.77
CA ILE A 107 5.75 -1.56 -5.18
C ILE A 107 5.43 -0.61 -4.03
N GLU A 108 4.19 -0.14 -4.05
CA GLU A 108 3.61 0.79 -3.09
C GLU A 108 2.65 0.03 -2.14
N GLY A 109 1.35 0.31 -2.27
CA GLY A 109 0.30 -0.36 -1.52
C GLY A 109 0.20 -1.88 -1.77
N LEU A 110 -0.07 -2.61 -0.70
CA LEU A 110 -0.32 -4.06 -0.69
C LEU A 110 -1.72 -4.37 -0.19
N GLU A 111 -2.37 -5.39 -0.76
CA GLU A 111 -3.58 -5.98 -0.20
C GLU A 111 -3.60 -7.51 -0.30
N PHE A 112 -3.98 -8.20 0.77
CA PHE A 112 -4.15 -9.65 0.79
C PHE A 112 -5.61 -10.03 0.53
N VAL A 113 -5.85 -10.90 -0.44
CA VAL A 113 -7.20 -11.34 -0.79
C VAL A 113 -7.29 -12.85 -0.97
N THR A 114 -8.41 -13.43 -0.54
CA THR A 114 -8.75 -14.83 -0.81
C THR A 114 -9.84 -14.90 -1.87
N HIS A 115 -9.55 -15.64 -2.95
CA HIS A 115 -10.50 -15.96 -4.00
C HIS A 115 -11.50 -17.01 -3.48
N GLN A 116 -12.71 -16.58 -3.22
CA GLN A 116 -13.77 -17.31 -2.53
C GLN A 116 -14.13 -18.61 -3.25
N SER A 117 -14.21 -18.60 -4.59
CA SER A 117 -14.62 -19.81 -5.33
C SER A 117 -13.54 -20.89 -5.40
N SER A 118 -12.27 -20.54 -5.22
CA SER A 118 -11.14 -21.49 -5.36
C SER A 118 -10.41 -21.76 -4.04
N GLY A 119 -10.61 -20.92 -3.02
CA GLY A 119 -9.87 -20.96 -1.76
C GLY A 119 -8.41 -20.50 -1.88
N ARG A 120 -7.95 -20.09 -3.07
CA ARG A 120 -6.58 -19.59 -3.27
C ARG A 120 -6.46 -18.18 -2.74
N SER A 121 -5.27 -17.85 -2.25
CA SER A 121 -4.97 -16.51 -1.74
C SER A 121 -3.93 -15.83 -2.61
N TYR A 122 -4.07 -14.52 -2.73
CA TYR A 122 -3.26 -13.67 -3.58
C TYR A 122 -2.82 -12.43 -2.81
N LEU A 123 -1.62 -11.94 -3.14
CA LEU A 123 -1.17 -10.62 -2.75
C LEU A 123 -1.35 -9.69 -3.94
N LEU A 124 -2.02 -8.57 -3.73
CA LEU A 124 -2.22 -7.52 -4.70
C LEU A 124 -1.22 -6.41 -4.41
N ALA A 125 -0.38 -6.08 -5.38
CA ALA A 125 0.70 -5.12 -5.21
C ALA A 125 0.57 -3.99 -6.24
N LEU A 126 0.33 -2.77 -5.75
CA LEU A 126 0.23 -1.58 -6.58
C LEU A 126 1.61 -1.16 -7.06
N CYS A 127 1.74 -0.90 -8.36
CA CYS A 127 2.95 -0.30 -8.91
C CYS A 127 2.86 1.23 -8.84
N GLU A 128 3.93 1.89 -8.42
CA GLU A 128 3.99 3.36 -8.31
C GLU A 128 3.79 4.05 -9.66
N VAL A 129 4.39 3.46 -10.69
CA VAL A 129 4.40 3.98 -12.05
C VAL A 129 3.39 3.27 -12.94
N ASN A 130 2.89 4.00 -13.93
CA ASN A 130 2.02 3.45 -14.96
C ASN A 130 2.68 2.23 -15.64
N GLU A 131 1.86 1.23 -15.95
CA GLU A 131 2.30 -0.03 -16.59
C GLU A 131 3.33 -0.85 -15.79
N CYS A 132 3.62 -0.48 -14.53
CA CYS A 132 4.72 -1.03 -13.73
C CYS A 132 6.10 -0.89 -14.40
N ASP A 133 6.27 0.12 -15.27
CA ASP A 133 7.54 0.39 -15.96
C ASP A 133 7.85 1.90 -15.92
N PRO A 134 8.94 2.34 -15.25
CA PRO A 134 9.29 3.75 -15.15
C PRO A 134 9.72 4.35 -16.50
N LYS A 135 9.97 3.52 -17.53
CA LYS A 135 10.23 3.97 -18.90
C LYS A 135 8.94 4.14 -19.71
N SER A 136 7.79 3.72 -19.18
CA SER A 136 6.52 3.91 -19.87
C SER A 136 6.23 5.41 -20.02
N THR A 137 5.75 5.79 -21.19
CA THR A 137 5.28 7.14 -21.50
C THR A 137 3.76 7.26 -21.42
N SER A 138 3.08 6.20 -20.96
CA SER A 138 1.64 6.23 -20.72
C SER A 138 1.33 7.10 -19.50
N ASN A 139 0.45 8.09 -19.70
CA ASN A 139 -0.04 8.97 -18.63
C ASN A 139 -1.32 8.41 -17.97
N ASN A 140 -1.63 7.12 -18.19
CA ASN A 140 -2.97 6.59 -17.96
C ASN A 140 -3.01 5.06 -17.96
N ASN A 141 -2.39 4.38 -17.00
CA ASN A 141 -2.41 2.91 -16.96
C ASN A 141 -1.92 2.37 -15.61
N GLY A 142 -2.56 2.75 -14.52
CA GLY A 142 -2.29 2.15 -13.21
C GLY A 142 -2.41 0.62 -13.27
N ARG A 143 -1.53 -0.08 -12.55
CA ARG A 143 -1.46 -1.53 -12.52
C ARG A 143 -1.35 -2.03 -11.10
N ILE A 144 -2.04 -3.14 -10.84
CA ILE A 144 -1.90 -3.90 -9.60
C ILE A 144 -1.51 -5.32 -10.00
N LEU A 145 -0.33 -5.76 -9.58
CA LEU A 145 0.11 -7.14 -9.81
C LEU A 145 -0.72 -8.08 -8.93
N VAL A 146 -1.20 -9.19 -9.51
CA VAL A 146 -1.81 -10.29 -8.77
C VAL A 146 -0.76 -11.35 -8.57
N LEU A 147 -0.35 -11.56 -7.32
CA LEU A 147 0.77 -12.40 -6.95
C LEU A 147 0.32 -13.65 -6.21
N GLU A 148 0.89 -14.79 -6.54
CA GLU A 148 0.73 -16.04 -5.80
C GLU A 148 2.06 -16.45 -5.16
N LYS A 149 2.04 -16.82 -3.89
CA LYS A 149 3.21 -17.32 -3.19
C LYS A 149 3.66 -18.67 -3.73
N LYS A 150 4.95 -18.82 -3.97
CA LYS A 150 5.65 -20.09 -4.15
C LYS A 150 6.51 -20.32 -2.92
N GLU A 151 6.19 -21.38 -2.19
CA GLU A 151 6.94 -21.77 -1.00
C GLU A 151 8.38 -22.15 -1.34
N ALA A 152 9.28 -21.90 -0.39
CA ALA A 152 10.67 -22.34 -0.52
C ALA A 152 10.74 -23.87 -0.67
N THR A 153 11.69 -24.33 -1.49
CA THR A 153 12.00 -25.75 -1.64
C THR A 153 13.43 -26.02 -1.17
N LYS A 154 13.90 -27.27 -1.28
CA LYS A 154 15.31 -27.59 -1.02
C LYS A 154 16.29 -26.85 -1.94
N THR A 155 15.82 -26.36 -3.08
CA THR A 155 16.66 -25.80 -4.15
C THR A 155 16.28 -24.38 -4.56
N SER A 156 15.23 -23.81 -3.98
CA SER A 156 14.75 -22.46 -4.32
C SER A 156 14.28 -21.74 -3.07
N LEU A 157 14.56 -20.43 -3.00
CA LEU A 157 13.95 -19.55 -2.01
C LEU A 157 12.46 -19.37 -2.31
N CYS A 158 11.70 -18.90 -1.33
CA CYS A 158 10.31 -18.52 -1.57
C CYS A 158 10.25 -17.29 -2.49
N SER A 159 9.16 -17.18 -3.24
CA SER A 159 8.91 -16.06 -4.13
C SER A 159 7.42 -15.74 -4.23
N TRP A 160 7.11 -14.52 -4.65
CA TRP A 160 5.79 -14.11 -5.09
C TRP A 160 5.80 -14.03 -6.61
N GLU A 161 5.00 -14.88 -7.26
CA GLU A 161 4.94 -14.97 -8.72
C GLU A 161 3.75 -14.19 -9.28
N PRO A 162 3.94 -13.35 -10.30
CA PRO A 162 2.84 -12.71 -10.99
C PRO A 162 2.01 -13.75 -11.74
N VAL A 163 0.72 -13.84 -11.42
CA VAL A 163 -0.27 -14.70 -12.10
C VAL A 163 -1.28 -13.90 -12.91
N GLY A 164 -1.19 -12.57 -12.86
CA GLY A 164 -2.02 -11.65 -13.61
C GLY A 164 -1.77 -10.21 -13.20
N THR A 165 -2.45 -9.28 -13.86
CA THR A 165 -2.38 -7.85 -13.57
C THR A 165 -3.77 -7.24 -13.67
N LEU A 166 -4.20 -6.52 -12.64
CA LEU A 166 -5.39 -5.69 -12.70
C LEU A 166 -5.05 -4.35 -13.33
N VAL A 167 -5.93 -3.90 -14.22
CA VAL A 167 -5.84 -2.61 -14.88
C VAL A 167 -6.74 -1.64 -14.14
N ILE A 168 -6.15 -0.60 -13.57
CA ILE A 168 -6.93 0.53 -13.03
C ILE A 168 -7.60 1.23 -14.21
N PRO A 169 -8.90 1.59 -14.12
CA PRO A 169 -9.62 2.20 -15.24
C PRO A 169 -8.87 3.42 -15.80
N SER A 170 -8.81 3.54 -17.13
CA SER A 170 -8.04 4.59 -17.80
C SER A 170 -8.52 6.01 -17.48
N ALA A 171 -9.75 6.17 -16.96
CA ALA A 171 -10.28 7.45 -16.48
C ALA A 171 -9.53 7.94 -15.22
N VAL A 172 -8.84 7.05 -14.51
CA VAL A 172 -7.95 7.36 -13.39
C VAL A 172 -6.59 7.75 -13.96
N HIS A 173 -6.45 9.04 -14.29
CA HIS A 173 -5.24 9.63 -14.87
C HIS A 173 -4.24 10.07 -13.80
N PHE A 174 -3.89 9.16 -12.89
CA PHE A 174 -2.93 9.43 -11.83
C PHE A 174 -1.48 9.37 -12.32
N ASN A 175 -0.67 10.25 -11.73
CA ASN A 175 0.78 10.17 -11.71
C ASN A 175 1.21 9.80 -10.29
N ASP A 176 2.32 9.06 -10.11
CA ASP A 176 2.74 8.50 -8.81
C ASP A 176 1.56 7.91 -8.03
N TYR A 177 1.17 6.69 -8.40
CA TYR A 177 0.29 5.90 -7.56
C TYR A 177 1.02 5.62 -6.27
N SER A 178 0.36 5.74 -5.12
CA SER A 178 1.06 5.67 -3.84
C SER A 178 0.47 4.71 -2.85
N SER A 179 -0.81 4.39 -2.97
CA SER A 179 -1.41 3.44 -2.04
C SER A 179 -2.65 2.77 -2.60
N LEU A 180 -2.90 1.59 -2.07
CA LEU A 180 -4.01 0.71 -2.37
C LEU A 180 -4.62 0.28 -1.05
N SER A 181 -5.95 0.39 -0.92
CA SER A 181 -6.65 -0.28 0.16
C SER A 181 -8.00 -0.85 -0.26
N MET A 182 -8.38 -1.95 0.36
CA MET A 182 -9.61 -2.68 0.09
C MET A 182 -10.56 -2.70 1.30
N TYR A 183 -11.84 -2.45 1.03
CA TYR A 183 -12.85 -2.47 2.07
C TYR A 183 -13.41 -3.88 2.27
N HIS A 184 -13.03 -4.50 3.39
CA HIS A 184 -13.58 -5.77 3.87
C HIS A 184 -14.72 -5.51 4.85
N ARG A 185 -15.89 -6.08 4.58
CA ARG A 185 -17.03 -6.01 5.52
C ARG A 185 -16.84 -6.96 6.70
N LYS A 186 -16.24 -8.11 6.43
CA LYS A 186 -15.80 -9.10 7.42
C LYS A 186 -14.47 -9.68 6.97
N GLU A 187 -13.71 -10.15 7.94
CA GLU A 187 -12.49 -10.92 7.69
C GLU A 187 -12.80 -12.12 6.80
N ASN A 188 -11.85 -12.46 5.91
CA ASN A 188 -11.95 -13.54 4.93
C ASN A 188 -13.06 -13.42 3.85
N GLU A 189 -13.88 -12.36 3.85
CA GLU A 189 -14.79 -12.08 2.74
C GLU A 189 -14.08 -11.32 1.61
N LEU A 190 -14.51 -11.54 0.36
CA LEU A 190 -14.06 -10.75 -0.78
C LEU A 190 -14.31 -9.25 -0.48
N PRO A 191 -13.31 -8.37 -0.64
CA PRO A 191 -13.53 -6.95 -0.51
C PRO A 191 -14.53 -6.47 -1.55
N THR A 192 -15.23 -5.38 -1.23
CA THR A 192 -16.26 -4.84 -2.13
C THR A 192 -15.81 -3.55 -2.81
N HIS A 193 -14.93 -2.79 -2.17
CA HIS A 193 -14.46 -1.50 -2.67
C HIS A 193 -12.95 -1.48 -2.66
N VAL A 194 -12.39 -0.71 -3.59
CA VAL A 194 -10.96 -0.42 -3.67
C VAL A 194 -10.77 1.09 -3.61
N ALA A 195 -9.77 1.54 -2.87
CA ALA A 195 -9.28 2.92 -2.88
C ALA A 195 -7.86 2.90 -3.42
N VAL A 196 -7.56 3.78 -4.37
CA VAL A 196 -6.20 3.99 -4.89
C VAL A 196 -5.88 5.47 -4.81
N THR A 197 -4.69 5.83 -4.37
CA THR A 197 -4.25 7.22 -4.24
C THR A 197 -3.16 7.60 -5.21
N SER A 198 -3.07 8.90 -5.46
CA SER A 198 -1.91 9.53 -6.09
C SER A 198 -1.21 10.48 -5.12
N GLN A 199 0.10 10.31 -4.98
CA GLN A 199 0.95 11.13 -4.13
C GLN A 199 0.94 12.60 -4.60
N VAL A 200 1.24 12.82 -5.87
CA VAL A 200 1.44 14.16 -6.44
C VAL A 200 0.14 14.88 -6.74
N MET A 201 -0.95 14.14 -7.02
CA MET A 201 -2.23 14.75 -7.34
C MET A 201 -3.09 14.99 -6.09
N SER A 202 -2.79 14.31 -4.97
CA SER A 202 -3.55 14.40 -3.72
C SER A 202 -5.03 14.12 -3.98
N GLN A 203 -5.24 12.96 -4.58
CA GLN A 203 -6.52 12.44 -5.06
C GLN A 203 -6.65 10.96 -4.70
N VAL A 204 -7.89 10.51 -4.56
CA VAL A 204 -8.26 9.11 -4.39
C VAL A 204 -9.30 8.71 -5.42
N TRP A 205 -9.08 7.60 -6.09
CA TRP A 205 -10.10 6.92 -6.85
C TRP A 205 -10.71 5.81 -5.99
N VAL A 206 -12.04 5.72 -6.03
CA VAL A 206 -12.77 4.63 -5.39
C VAL A 206 -13.47 3.81 -6.45
N GLY A 207 -13.24 2.50 -6.44
CA GLY A 207 -13.83 1.53 -7.35
C GLY A 207 -14.46 0.35 -6.62
N MET A 208 -14.95 -0.58 -7.41
CA MET A 208 -15.39 -1.90 -6.98
C MET A 208 -14.37 -2.94 -7.42
N ILE A 209 -14.29 -4.03 -6.66
CA ILE A 209 -13.53 -5.22 -7.03
C ILE A 209 -14.47 -6.43 -7.02
N GLU A 210 -14.35 -7.26 -8.06
CA GLU A 210 -15.16 -8.46 -8.25
C GLU A 210 -14.26 -9.65 -8.56
N GLU A 211 -14.67 -10.83 -8.12
CA GLU A 211 -14.01 -12.09 -8.43
C GLU A 211 -14.40 -12.60 -9.82
N ILE A 212 -13.44 -13.14 -10.56
CA ILE A 212 -13.65 -13.79 -11.86
C ILE A 212 -12.91 -15.13 -11.93
N ASN A 213 -13.46 -16.10 -12.65
CA ASN A 213 -12.92 -17.47 -12.68
C ASN A 213 -11.72 -17.69 -13.63
N GLN A 214 -11.13 -16.62 -14.14
CA GLN A 214 -9.98 -16.65 -15.04
C GLN A 214 -8.99 -15.57 -14.64
N ALA A 215 -7.69 -15.80 -14.90
CA ALA A 215 -6.66 -14.80 -14.66
C ALA A 215 -7.08 -13.43 -15.28
N PRO A 216 -6.94 -12.32 -14.55
CA PRO A 216 -6.18 -12.14 -13.30
C PRO A 216 -6.95 -12.48 -12.00
N PHE A 217 -8.05 -13.24 -12.07
CA PHE A 217 -8.90 -13.71 -10.96
C PHE A 217 -9.74 -12.65 -10.27
N PHE A 218 -9.47 -11.38 -10.53
CA PHE A 218 -10.26 -10.24 -10.10
C PHE A 218 -10.49 -9.27 -11.25
N SER A 219 -11.49 -8.41 -11.12
CA SER A 219 -11.71 -7.30 -12.04
C SER A 219 -12.04 -6.04 -11.25
N LEU A 220 -11.61 -4.90 -11.79
CA LEU A 220 -11.91 -3.59 -11.22
C LEU A 220 -12.99 -2.92 -12.05
N SER A 221 -13.96 -2.31 -11.38
CA SER A 221 -14.98 -1.51 -12.06
C SER A 221 -15.17 -0.16 -11.36
N PRO A 222 -15.62 0.87 -12.11
CA PRO A 222 -15.92 2.17 -11.54
C PRO A 222 -16.98 2.10 -10.45
N LEU A 223 -16.76 2.77 -9.32
CA LEU A 223 -17.86 3.17 -8.44
C LEU A 223 -18.31 4.59 -8.83
N ASN A 224 -19.62 4.87 -8.75
CA ASN A 224 -20.19 6.21 -8.96
C ASN A 224 -19.66 6.92 -10.22
N ASN A 225 -19.77 6.29 -11.40
CA ASN A 225 -19.32 6.86 -12.67
C ASN A 225 -17.84 7.29 -12.72
N ASN A 226 -16.92 6.54 -12.10
CA ASN A 226 -15.48 6.87 -12.02
C ASN A 226 -15.19 8.17 -11.26
N THR A 227 -15.92 8.43 -10.18
CA THR A 227 -15.64 9.63 -9.38
C THR A 227 -14.25 9.54 -8.74
N ILE A 228 -13.44 10.54 -9.02
CA ILE A 228 -12.15 10.79 -8.36
C ILE A 228 -12.37 11.90 -7.34
N TYR A 229 -12.01 11.64 -6.09
CA TYR A 229 -12.14 12.62 -5.03
C TYR A 229 -10.79 13.31 -4.81
N ALA A 230 -10.78 14.64 -4.84
CA ALA A 230 -9.63 15.41 -4.39
C ALA A 230 -9.67 15.54 -2.86
N LEU A 231 -8.51 15.41 -2.22
CA LEU A 231 -8.36 15.83 -0.83
C LEU A 231 -8.57 17.35 -0.73
N PRO A 232 -8.97 17.88 0.44
CA PRO A 232 -9.28 19.29 0.57
C PRO A 232 -8.10 20.17 0.14
N ARG A 233 -8.37 21.16 -0.70
CA ARG A 233 -7.38 22.09 -1.27
C ARG A 233 -7.22 23.34 -0.41
N THR A 234 -6.19 24.14 -0.69
CA THR A 234 -6.06 25.48 -0.08
C THR A 234 -7.14 26.40 -0.65
N HIS A 235 -7.68 27.28 0.19
CA HIS A 235 -8.64 28.30 -0.24
C HIS A 235 -7.91 29.63 -0.40
N ILE A 236 -7.68 30.05 -1.65
CA ILE A 236 -7.15 31.37 -1.97
C ILE A 236 -8.20 32.09 -2.80
N ALA A 237 -8.73 33.20 -2.30
CA ALA A 237 -9.86 33.91 -2.89
C ALA A 237 -9.62 34.45 -4.32
N THR A 238 -8.39 34.40 -4.82
CA THR A 238 -7.95 35.03 -6.07
C THR A 238 -7.14 34.12 -7.00
N SER A 239 -6.99 32.82 -6.70
CA SER A 239 -6.24 31.88 -7.53
C SER A 239 -6.86 30.48 -7.52
N GLU A 240 -6.38 29.60 -8.39
CA GLU A 240 -6.71 28.18 -8.31
C GLU A 240 -6.33 27.62 -6.93
N CYS A 241 -7.18 26.72 -6.42
CA CYS A 241 -7.01 26.08 -5.12
C CYS A 241 -5.80 25.13 -5.18
N GLY A 242 -4.77 25.39 -4.37
CA GLY A 242 -3.54 24.62 -4.35
C GLY A 242 -3.66 23.30 -3.56
N ILE A 243 -2.71 22.39 -3.75
CA ILE A 243 -2.61 21.17 -2.96
C ILE A 243 -2.26 21.52 -1.51
N ARG A 244 -3.02 20.99 -0.55
CA ARG A 244 -2.76 21.12 0.90
C ARG A 244 -2.19 19.84 1.51
N TYR A 245 -2.68 18.68 1.09
CA TYR A 245 -2.20 17.38 1.54
C TYR A 245 -1.19 16.85 0.52
N CYS A 246 0.08 17.17 0.72
CA CYS A 246 1.16 16.71 -0.14
C CYS A 246 1.62 15.31 0.29
N ASN A 247 2.32 14.60 -0.60
CA ASN A 247 3.01 13.34 -0.34
C ASN A 247 2.11 12.30 0.35
N ILE A 248 0.92 12.08 -0.21
CA ILE A 248 0.02 11.02 0.29
C ILE A 248 0.63 9.67 -0.08
N GLU A 249 1.05 8.89 0.92
CA GLU A 249 1.69 7.58 0.72
C GLU A 249 0.83 6.40 1.17
N GLY A 250 -0.16 6.64 2.02
CA GLY A 250 -1.01 5.55 2.49
C GLY A 250 -2.49 5.89 2.47
N VAL A 251 -3.29 4.87 2.23
CA VAL A 251 -4.73 4.89 2.39
C VAL A 251 -5.17 3.61 3.10
N ALA A 252 -6.17 3.71 3.97
CA ALA A 252 -6.78 2.56 4.63
C ALA A 252 -8.28 2.79 4.83
N TRP A 253 -9.09 1.77 4.57
CA TRP A 253 -10.50 1.81 4.93
C TRP A 253 -10.70 1.61 6.43
N GLN A 254 -11.41 2.53 7.08
CA GLN A 254 -11.86 2.38 8.47
C GLN A 254 -13.32 1.93 8.54
N GLY A 255 -14.10 2.25 7.52
CA GLY A 255 -15.53 1.97 7.38
C GLY A 255 -15.95 2.16 5.93
N ARG A 256 -17.21 1.83 5.59
CA ARG A 256 -17.64 1.79 4.17
C ARG A 256 -17.47 3.12 3.42
N ASN A 257 -17.57 4.24 4.13
CA ASN A 257 -17.42 5.58 3.57
C ASN A 257 -16.31 6.35 4.30
N GLU A 258 -15.39 5.67 4.98
CA GLU A 258 -14.41 6.27 5.87
C GLU A 258 -13.02 5.84 5.48
N LEU A 259 -12.18 6.81 5.15
CA LEU A 259 -10.81 6.60 4.72
C LEU A 259 -9.85 7.30 5.68
N ILE A 260 -8.79 6.59 6.01
CA ILE A 260 -7.61 7.13 6.66
C ILE A 260 -6.56 7.28 5.58
N PHE A 261 -5.87 8.41 5.59
CA PHE A 261 -4.73 8.69 4.73
C PHE A 261 -3.53 8.96 5.60
N VAL A 262 -2.34 8.65 5.11
CA VAL A 262 -1.10 9.10 5.72
C VAL A 262 -0.29 9.87 4.69
N SER A 263 0.42 10.88 5.18
CA SER A 263 1.32 11.67 4.35
C SER A 263 2.73 11.62 4.89
N ASP A 264 3.68 11.50 3.97
CA ASP A 264 5.10 11.53 4.27
C ASP A 264 5.61 12.95 4.49
N GLN A 265 6.89 13.06 4.85
CA GLN A 265 7.65 14.26 5.00
C GLN A 265 7.60 15.11 3.73
N ALA A 266 7.41 16.43 3.91
CA ALA A 266 7.52 17.39 2.84
C ALA A 266 8.97 17.47 2.34
N LYS A 267 9.14 17.51 1.01
CA LYS A 267 10.44 17.72 0.37
C LYS A 267 10.83 19.19 0.52
N THR A 268 12.14 19.46 0.58
CA THR A 268 12.67 20.81 0.83
C THR A 268 12.39 21.81 -0.31
N ASP A 269 12.07 21.32 -1.50
CA ASP A 269 11.69 22.09 -2.68
C ASP A 269 10.16 22.32 -2.80
N GLN A 270 9.36 21.73 -1.91
CA GLN A 270 7.92 21.94 -1.86
C GLN A 270 7.55 23.21 -1.07
N GLY A 271 6.39 23.78 -1.38
CA GLY A 271 5.90 24.98 -0.70
C GLY A 271 5.50 24.69 0.75
N THR A 272 5.51 25.74 1.59
CA THR A 272 5.21 25.64 3.02
C THR A 272 3.83 25.07 3.35
N GLN A 273 2.90 25.08 2.40
CA GLN A 273 1.60 24.42 2.55
C GLN A 273 1.73 22.89 2.75
N CYS A 274 2.79 22.26 2.25
CA CYS A 274 3.01 20.82 2.41
C CYS A 274 3.45 20.44 3.83
N ILE A 275 4.07 21.37 4.56
CA ILE A 275 4.53 21.18 5.95
C ILE A 275 3.34 21.08 6.92
N GLU A 276 2.20 21.69 6.60
CA GLU A 276 1.04 21.74 7.52
C GLU A 276 0.42 20.35 7.77
N LYS A 277 0.65 19.42 6.85
CA LYS A 277 0.05 18.08 6.86
C LYS A 277 1.07 16.95 6.78
N GLU A 278 2.36 17.22 6.64
CA GLU A 278 3.38 16.17 6.56
C GLU A 278 3.40 15.25 7.80
N GLN A 279 3.91 14.03 7.64
CA GLN A 279 4.13 13.06 8.72
C GLN A 279 2.92 12.87 9.65
N SER A 280 1.73 12.77 9.06
CA SER A 280 0.46 12.80 9.78
C SER A 280 -0.54 11.79 9.22
N MET A 281 -1.47 11.35 10.07
CA MET A 281 -2.65 10.59 9.67
C MET A 281 -3.86 11.52 9.57
N HIS A 282 -4.67 11.33 8.52
CA HIS A 282 -5.83 12.15 8.22
C HIS A 282 -7.06 11.26 8.06
N TYR A 283 -8.19 11.66 8.63
CA TYR A 283 -9.42 10.89 8.57
C TYR A 283 -10.50 11.66 7.81
N PHE A 284 -11.10 11.02 6.81
CA PHE A 284 -12.12 11.63 5.95
C PHE A 284 -13.31 10.71 5.73
N PHE A 285 -14.47 11.35 5.53
CA PHE A 285 -15.66 10.70 5.00
C PHE A 285 -15.76 10.95 3.50
N LEU A 286 -16.11 9.91 2.74
CA LEU A 286 -16.52 10.06 1.36
C LEU A 286 -17.90 10.77 1.30
N PRO A 287 -18.13 11.65 0.31
CA PRO A 287 -19.39 12.37 0.13
C PRO A 287 -20.62 11.48 -0.07
#